data_AF-A0A2V7TDR6-F1
#
_entry.id   AF-A0A2V7TDR6-F1
#
_cell.length_a   1.000
_cell.length_b   1.000
_cell.length_c   1.000
_cell.angle_alpha   90.00
_cell.angle_beta   90.00
_cell.angle_gamma   90.00
#
_symmetry.space_group_name_H-M   'P 1'
#
loop_
_entity.id
_entity.type
_entity.pdbx_description
1 polymer ?
#
loop_
_entity_poly.entity_id
_entity_poly.type
_entity_poly.pdbx_seq_one_letter_code
_entity_poly.pdbx_strand_id
1 'polypeptide(L)'
;MWATNAKIVGIVLGTLALYTLIANKIPQVQSEVPQALSLGANVTPEQLVAAGEKVFNGIGGCTTCHGLGTRAPNLLTDETGTGPIGVRCAKREPGKSCKQYLYESLDQPTAYVVAGYQPIMPVMTKQLSPAQVWSVIAFLESQGGTVDVTASDIPSTATTSATSTTATGGAGAAGGAAFAGGSTDPKAIIQAAGCLACHKLEGQGQVIAPDLTHVGSRRDAESIRKKILDPASSIAKGYEKLAGIMPKAFGTMMNAAQLEAVVQFLAGHK
;
A
#
# COMPACT_ATOMS: atom_id res chain seq x y z
N MET A 1 53.28 -4.78 26.00
CA MET A 1 51.95 -5.37 25.69
C MET A 1 50.79 -4.56 26.28
N TRP A 2 50.85 -4.14 27.54
CA TRP A 2 49.77 -3.38 28.18
C TRP A 2 49.39 -2.06 27.49
N ALA A 3 50.39 -1.26 27.07
CA ALA A 3 50.14 0.00 26.35
C ALA A 3 49.42 -0.19 25.00
N THR A 4 49.69 -1.30 24.29
CA THR A 4 49.01 -1.63 23.03
C THR A 4 47.55 -2.01 23.29
N ASN A 5 47.30 -2.82 24.32
CA ASN A 5 45.95 -3.24 24.70
C ASN A 5 45.10 -2.04 25.17
N ALA A 6 45.69 -1.10 25.91
CA ALA A 6 44.99 0.12 26.34
C ALA A 6 44.55 0.99 25.15
N LYS A 7 45.39 1.11 24.11
CA LYS A 7 45.04 1.83 22.88
C LYS A 7 43.89 1.16 22.12
N ILE A 8 43.91 -0.17 22.02
CA ILE A 8 42.84 -0.93 21.37
C ILE A 8 41.52 -0.74 22.12
N VAL A 9 41.52 -0.86 23.46
CA VAL A 9 40.32 -0.64 24.28
C VAL A 9 39.80 0.79 24.12
N GLY A 10 40.68 1.79 24.10
CA GLY A 10 40.30 3.18 23.87
C GLY A 10 39.61 3.41 22.52
N ILE A 11 40.13 2.80 21.44
CA ILE A 11 39.53 2.89 20.10
C ILE A 11 38.16 2.21 20.05
N VAL A 12 38.03 1.01 20.63
CA VAL A 12 36.76 0.26 20.67
C VAL A 12 35.70 1.05 21.44
N LEU A 13 36.03 1.52 22.65
CA LEU A 13 35.10 2.30 23.47
C LEU A 13 34.73 3.63 22.80
N GLY A 14 35.69 4.32 22.18
CA GLY A 14 35.44 5.56 21.44
C GLY A 14 34.50 5.34 20.26
N THR A 15 34.68 4.23 19.52
CA THR A 15 33.84 3.90 18.36
C THR A 15 32.42 3.55 18.79
N LEU A 16 32.27 2.73 19.84
CA LEU A 16 30.96 2.38 20.41
C LEU A 16 30.24 3.62 20.93
N ALA A 17 30.93 4.49 21.68
CA ALA A 17 30.35 5.72 22.21
C ALA A 17 29.90 6.67 21.08
N LEU A 18 30.70 6.83 20.03
CA LEU A 18 30.35 7.65 18.87
C LEU A 18 29.14 7.06 18.13
N TYR A 19 29.12 5.75 17.90
CA TYR A 19 27.99 5.07 17.27
C TYR A 19 26.71 5.25 18.08
N THR A 20 26.75 5.03 19.40
CA THR A 20 25.59 5.20 20.28
C THR A 20 25.11 6.66 20.32
N LEU A 21 26.02 7.64 20.33
CA LEU A 21 25.66 9.05 20.27
C LEU A 21 24.93 9.40 18.97
N ILE A 22 25.44 8.93 17.83
CA ILE A 22 24.82 9.16 16.53
C ILE A 22 23.45 8.45 16.47
N ALA A 23 23.38 7.19 16.91
CA ALA A 23 22.14 6.41 16.93
C ALA A 23 21.03 7.06 17.78
N ASN A 24 21.39 7.70 18.90
CA ASN A 24 20.43 8.43 19.75
C ASN A 24 20.06 9.82 19.23
N LYS A 25 20.81 10.37 18.28
CA LYS A 25 20.48 11.64 17.60
C LYS A 25 19.63 11.44 16.36
N ILE A 26 19.63 10.24 15.78
CA ILE A 26 18.69 9.87 14.71
C ILE A 26 17.30 9.70 15.34
N PRO A 27 16.28 10.45 14.88
CA PRO A 27 14.91 10.24 15.32
C PRO A 27 14.55 8.77 15.15
N GLN A 28 14.26 8.09 16.26
CA GLN A 28 13.84 6.70 16.25
C GLN A 28 12.44 6.64 15.62
N VAL A 29 12.38 6.47 14.30
CA VAL A 29 11.13 6.19 13.59
C VAL A 29 10.74 4.79 14.02
N GLN A 30 9.91 4.69 15.06
CA GLN A 30 9.26 3.44 15.38
C GLN A 30 8.40 3.09 14.18
N SER A 31 8.81 2.06 13.45
CA SER A 31 7.97 1.41 12.46
C SER A 31 6.81 0.81 13.24
N GLU A 32 5.75 1.59 13.43
CA GLU A 32 4.50 1.10 13.98
C GLU A 32 4.00 0.07 12.97
N VAL A 33 4.31 -1.20 13.23
CA VAL A 33 3.86 -2.32 12.42
C VAL A 33 2.35 -2.13 12.27
N PRO A 34 1.81 -2.03 11.04
CA PRO A 34 0.38 -1.99 10.85
C PRO A 34 -0.17 -3.18 11.63
N GLN A 35 -0.93 -2.91 12.69
CA GLN A 35 -1.48 -3.96 13.53
C GLN A 35 -2.12 -4.96 12.58
N ALA A 36 -1.55 -6.18 12.54
CA ALA A 36 -2.13 -7.26 11.76
C ALA A 36 -3.57 -7.34 12.25
N LEU A 37 -4.49 -7.01 11.35
CA LEU A 37 -5.87 -6.78 11.67
C LEU A 37 -6.48 -8.15 11.99
N SER A 38 -6.27 -8.64 13.21
CA SER A 38 -6.77 -9.91 13.69
C SER A 38 -8.22 -9.69 14.11
N LEU A 39 -9.08 -9.61 13.09
CA LEU A 39 -10.52 -9.61 13.29
C LEU A 39 -10.91 -11.05 13.66
N GLY A 40 -10.99 -11.32 14.97
CA GLY A 40 -11.47 -12.60 15.48
C GLY A 40 -12.99 -12.74 15.36
N ALA A 41 -13.52 -13.90 15.77
CA ALA A 41 -14.94 -14.25 15.67
C ALA A 41 -15.92 -13.30 16.41
N ASN A 42 -15.41 -12.40 17.27
CA ASN A 42 -16.20 -11.45 18.06
C ASN A 42 -15.91 -9.98 17.69
N VAL A 43 -15.61 -9.70 16.43
CA VAL A 43 -15.39 -8.32 15.96
C VAL A 43 -16.69 -7.52 15.97
N THR A 44 -16.63 -6.31 16.52
CA THR A 44 -17.76 -5.35 16.54
C THR A 44 -17.89 -4.59 15.21
N PRO A 45 -19.09 -4.11 14.83
CA PRO A 45 -19.27 -3.28 13.64
C PRO A 45 -18.35 -2.05 13.62
N GLU A 46 -18.14 -1.40 14.76
CA GLU A 46 -17.28 -0.21 14.87
C GLU A 46 -15.81 -0.56 14.59
N GLN A 47 -15.35 -1.73 15.06
CA GLN A 47 -14.01 -2.22 14.75
C GLN A 47 -13.86 -2.56 13.26
N LEU A 48 -14.90 -3.09 12.62
CA LEU A 48 -14.90 -3.35 11.18
C LEU A 48 -14.87 -2.06 10.37
N VAL A 49 -15.61 -1.04 10.79
CA VAL A 49 -15.57 0.29 10.16
C VAL A 49 -14.17 0.90 10.28
N ALA A 50 -13.59 0.92 11.49
CA ALA A 50 -12.25 1.47 11.71
C ALA A 50 -11.17 0.69 10.94
N ALA A 51 -11.32 -0.63 10.84
CA ALA A 51 -10.49 -1.46 10.00
C ALA A 51 -10.64 -1.15 8.51
N GLY A 52 -11.88 -0.99 8.06
CA GLY A 52 -12.23 -0.71 6.67
C GLY A 52 -11.71 0.63 6.20
N GLU A 53 -11.74 1.65 7.07
CA GLU A 53 -11.15 2.95 6.80
C GLU A 53 -9.64 2.84 6.53
N LYS A 54 -8.92 2.05 7.34
CA LYS A 54 -7.49 1.79 7.11
C LYS A 54 -7.23 1.06 5.79
N VAL A 55 -8.10 0.11 5.43
CA VAL A 55 -8.01 -0.58 4.13
C VAL A 55 -8.27 0.40 2.98
N PHE A 56 -9.32 1.21 3.08
CA PHE A 56 -9.72 2.18 2.07
C PHE A 56 -8.63 3.23 1.78
N ASN A 57 -8.01 3.75 2.84
CA ASN A 57 -6.96 4.78 2.76
C ASN A 57 -5.56 4.21 2.51
N GLY A 58 -5.36 2.91 2.71
CA GLY A 58 -4.06 2.24 2.66
C GLY A 58 -3.99 1.18 1.57
N ILE A 59 -3.91 -0.09 1.99
CA ILE A 59 -3.64 -1.25 1.12
C ILE A 59 -4.67 -1.45 0.01
N GLY A 60 -5.94 -1.06 0.24
CA GLY A 60 -6.99 -1.14 -0.76
C GLY A 60 -6.84 -0.11 -1.87
N GLY A 61 -6.03 0.94 -1.69
CA GLY A 61 -5.74 1.95 -2.70
C GLY A 61 -6.98 2.71 -3.21
N CYS A 62 -8.11 2.62 -2.52
CA CYS A 62 -9.42 3.03 -3.02
C CYS A 62 -9.47 4.54 -3.31
N THR A 63 -8.85 5.35 -2.45
CA THR A 63 -8.76 6.81 -2.59
C THR A 63 -8.10 7.26 -3.89
N THR A 64 -7.22 6.44 -4.47
CA THR A 64 -6.54 6.73 -5.75
C THR A 64 -7.52 6.97 -6.90
N CYS A 65 -8.69 6.33 -6.85
CA CYS A 65 -9.72 6.46 -7.88
C CYS A 65 -11.01 7.06 -7.33
N HIS A 66 -11.42 6.67 -6.12
CA HIS A 66 -12.72 6.98 -5.53
C HIS A 66 -12.75 8.19 -4.59
N GLY A 67 -11.66 8.98 -4.52
CA GLY A 67 -11.58 10.14 -3.62
C GLY A 67 -12.07 11.47 -4.20
N LEU A 68 -11.95 11.68 -5.51
CA LEU A 68 -12.23 12.98 -6.16
C LEU A 68 -13.43 12.98 -7.10
N GLY A 69 -14.00 11.82 -7.42
CA GLY A 69 -15.09 11.72 -8.41
C GLY A 69 -14.66 11.92 -9.86
N THR A 70 -13.37 12.08 -10.15
CA THR A 70 -12.88 12.35 -11.52
C THR A 70 -12.51 11.09 -12.29
N ARG A 71 -11.97 10.08 -11.58
CA ARG A 71 -11.48 8.82 -12.18
C ARG A 71 -12.43 7.66 -11.93
N ALA A 72 -13.05 7.63 -10.77
CA ALA A 72 -14.13 6.74 -10.39
C ALA A 72 -15.10 7.52 -9.50
N PRO A 73 -16.33 7.02 -9.28
CA PRO A 73 -17.32 7.70 -8.47
C PRO A 73 -16.80 7.98 -7.06
N ASN A 74 -17.09 9.16 -6.52
CA ASN A 74 -16.75 9.50 -5.15
C ASN A 74 -17.53 8.60 -4.16
N LEU A 75 -16.83 7.97 -3.24
CA LEU A 75 -17.45 7.07 -2.25
C LEU A 75 -17.67 7.75 -0.89
N LEU A 76 -16.88 8.77 -0.55
CA LEU A 76 -16.85 9.36 0.80
C LEU A 76 -17.75 10.58 0.95
N THR A 77 -17.87 11.39 -0.09
CA THR A 77 -18.65 12.62 -0.10
C THR A 77 -19.75 12.52 -1.14
N ASP A 78 -20.18 13.64 -1.71
CA ASP A 78 -21.17 13.62 -2.77
C ASP A 78 -20.59 13.04 -4.09
N GLU A 79 -21.41 12.22 -4.75
CA GLU A 79 -21.22 11.78 -6.12
C GLU A 79 -22.35 12.35 -6.97
N THR A 80 -22.09 13.43 -7.71
CA THR A 80 -23.03 14.05 -8.65
C THR A 80 -24.45 14.32 -8.10
N GLY A 81 -24.55 14.72 -6.83
CA GLY A 81 -25.81 15.04 -6.13
C GLY A 81 -26.49 13.83 -5.48
N THR A 82 -25.86 12.66 -5.50
CA THR A 82 -26.43 11.41 -4.95
C THR A 82 -25.95 11.07 -3.54
N GLY A 83 -25.10 11.92 -2.94
CA GLY A 83 -24.52 11.73 -1.62
C GLY A 83 -23.45 10.63 -1.58
N PRO A 84 -22.94 10.29 -0.39
CA PRO A 84 -21.92 9.26 -0.19
C PRO A 84 -22.45 7.84 -0.44
N ILE A 85 -21.53 6.88 -0.56
CA ILE A 85 -21.89 5.55 -1.06
C ILE A 85 -22.87 4.83 -0.12
N GLY A 86 -22.72 4.99 1.20
CA GLY A 86 -23.61 4.38 2.19
C GLY A 86 -25.06 4.83 2.08
N VAL A 87 -25.30 6.05 1.57
CA VAL A 87 -26.67 6.57 1.36
C VAL A 87 -27.32 6.00 0.11
N ARG A 88 -26.54 5.60 -0.90
CA ARG A 88 -27.05 5.25 -2.23
C ARG A 88 -26.89 3.78 -2.63
N CYS A 89 -25.96 3.04 -2.04
CA CYS A 89 -25.61 1.66 -2.40
C CYS A 89 -26.82 0.72 -2.51
N ALA A 90 -27.75 0.73 -1.56
CA ALA A 90 -28.96 -0.12 -1.58
C ALA A 90 -29.93 0.22 -2.72
N LYS A 91 -29.80 1.39 -3.35
CA LYS A 91 -30.64 1.84 -4.48
C LYS A 91 -29.94 1.68 -5.83
N ARG A 92 -28.67 1.26 -5.85
CA ARG A 92 -27.86 1.16 -7.07
C ARG A 92 -28.31 0.03 -7.98
N GLU A 93 -28.77 -1.07 -7.39
CA GLU A 93 -29.22 -2.25 -8.13
C GLU A 93 -30.53 -2.78 -7.52
N PRO A 94 -31.61 -2.89 -8.32
CA PRO A 94 -32.88 -3.41 -7.84
C PRO A 94 -32.76 -4.81 -7.22
N GLY A 95 -33.34 -4.98 -6.03
CA GLY A 95 -33.37 -6.28 -5.34
C GLY A 95 -32.10 -6.67 -4.58
N LYS A 96 -31.09 -5.78 -4.49
CA LYS A 96 -29.87 -6.03 -3.70
C LYS A 96 -29.81 -5.15 -2.47
N SER A 97 -29.29 -5.71 -1.37
CA SER A 97 -28.90 -4.91 -0.21
C SER A 97 -27.64 -4.10 -0.51
N CYS A 98 -27.37 -3.07 0.30
CA CYS A 98 -26.11 -2.32 0.21
C CYS A 98 -24.89 -3.26 0.31
N LYS A 99 -24.87 -4.11 1.34
CA LYS A 99 -23.87 -5.15 1.56
C LYS A 99 -23.61 -6.01 0.34
N GLN A 100 -24.67 -6.54 -0.27
CA GLN A 100 -24.56 -7.42 -1.44
C GLN A 100 -24.04 -6.67 -2.66
N TYR A 101 -24.59 -5.48 -2.93
CA TYR A 101 -24.14 -4.62 -4.02
C TYR A 101 -22.66 -4.28 -3.91
N LEU A 102 -22.19 -3.91 -2.71
CA LEU A 102 -20.80 -3.55 -2.46
C LEU A 102 -19.86 -4.74 -2.61
N TYR A 103 -20.21 -5.91 -2.07
CA TYR A 103 -19.41 -7.12 -2.24
C TYR A 103 -19.27 -7.50 -3.71
N GLU A 104 -20.38 -7.53 -4.46
CA GLU A 104 -20.36 -7.88 -5.87
C GLU A 104 -19.62 -6.83 -6.71
N SER A 105 -19.69 -5.55 -6.35
CA SER A 105 -18.90 -4.49 -7.01
C SER A 105 -17.38 -4.65 -6.78
N LEU A 106 -16.98 -5.29 -5.68
CA LEU A 106 -15.58 -5.60 -5.39
C LEU A 106 -15.10 -6.90 -6.07
N ASP A 107 -15.99 -7.87 -6.24
CA ASP A 107 -15.71 -9.17 -6.88
C ASP A 107 -15.83 -9.15 -8.40
N GLN A 108 -16.77 -8.35 -8.92
CA GLN A 108 -17.11 -8.19 -10.33
C GLN A 108 -17.25 -6.70 -10.66
N PRO A 109 -16.15 -5.93 -10.66
CA PRO A 109 -16.18 -4.48 -10.79
C PRO A 109 -16.76 -3.95 -12.11
N THR A 110 -16.89 -4.81 -13.12
CA THR A 110 -17.50 -4.47 -14.40
C THR A 110 -19.02 -4.71 -14.45
N ALA A 111 -19.61 -5.32 -13.42
CA ALA A 111 -21.05 -5.60 -13.38
C ALA A 111 -21.91 -4.34 -13.20
N TYR A 112 -21.42 -3.36 -12.43
CA TYR A 112 -22.18 -2.18 -12.02
C TYR A 112 -21.46 -0.86 -12.30
N VAL A 113 -20.94 -0.70 -13.52
CA VAL A 113 -20.20 0.50 -13.93
C VAL A 113 -21.13 1.71 -13.93
N VAL A 114 -20.74 2.74 -13.18
CA VAL A 114 -21.49 3.99 -13.11
C VAL A 114 -21.34 4.75 -14.43
N ALA A 115 -22.45 5.27 -14.95
CA ALA A 115 -22.44 6.05 -16.18
C ALA A 115 -21.40 7.19 -16.11
N GLY A 116 -20.62 7.33 -17.19
CA GLY A 116 -19.55 8.33 -17.28
C GLY A 116 -18.16 7.84 -16.84
N TYR A 117 -18.05 6.67 -16.21
CA TYR A 117 -16.78 6.09 -15.80
C TYR A 117 -16.36 4.89 -16.65
N GLN A 118 -15.05 4.66 -16.74
CA GLN A 118 -14.48 3.53 -17.45
C GLN A 118 -14.40 2.30 -16.53
N PRO A 119 -14.51 1.06 -17.07
CA PRO A 119 -14.40 -0.19 -16.30
C PRO A 119 -12.94 -0.50 -15.92
N ILE A 120 -12.34 0.34 -15.07
CA ILE A 120 -10.91 0.28 -14.70
C ILE A 120 -10.67 -0.22 -13.28
N MET A 121 -11.73 -0.49 -12.52
CA MET A 121 -11.61 -0.96 -11.15
C MET A 121 -11.09 -2.42 -11.17
N PRO A 122 -9.98 -2.72 -10.46
CA PRO A 122 -9.47 -4.09 -10.38
C PRO A 122 -10.37 -4.96 -9.51
N VAL A 123 -10.24 -6.29 -9.66
CA VAL A 123 -10.98 -7.24 -8.82
C VAL A 123 -10.41 -7.24 -7.41
N MET A 124 -11.05 -6.52 -6.50
CA MET A 124 -10.53 -6.26 -5.16
C MET A 124 -10.53 -7.50 -4.27
N THR A 125 -11.45 -8.44 -4.49
CA THR A 125 -11.47 -9.73 -3.79
C THR A 125 -10.25 -10.62 -4.10
N LYS A 126 -9.47 -10.29 -5.13
CA LYS A 126 -8.19 -10.94 -5.44
C LYS A 126 -6.98 -10.21 -4.87
N GLN A 127 -7.15 -8.96 -4.43
CA GLN A 127 -6.08 -8.12 -3.88
C GLN A 127 -6.15 -8.03 -2.35
N LEU A 128 -7.34 -8.24 -1.78
CA LEU A 128 -7.61 -8.12 -0.34
C LEU A 128 -7.99 -9.48 0.24
N SER A 129 -7.59 -9.71 1.49
CA SER A 129 -8.08 -10.85 2.26
C SER A 129 -9.59 -10.72 2.51
N PRO A 130 -10.31 -11.84 2.76
CA PRO A 130 -11.74 -11.79 3.05
C PRO A 130 -12.09 -10.84 4.20
N ALA A 131 -11.30 -10.83 5.28
CA ALA A 131 -11.49 -9.91 6.40
C ALA A 131 -11.35 -8.44 5.98
N GLN A 132 -10.40 -8.11 5.10
CA GLN A 132 -10.22 -6.75 4.59
C GLN A 132 -11.35 -6.33 3.65
N VAL A 133 -11.86 -7.24 2.81
CA VAL A 133 -13.02 -7.01 1.93
C VAL A 133 -14.24 -6.64 2.77
N TRP A 134 -14.57 -7.45 3.77
CA TRP A 134 -15.73 -7.19 4.63
C TRP A 134 -15.55 -5.94 5.50
N SER A 135 -14.34 -5.67 5.97
CA SER A 135 -14.05 -4.42 6.69
C SER A 135 -14.30 -3.19 5.82
N VAL A 136 -13.79 -3.18 4.58
CA VAL A 136 -14.00 -2.03 3.69
C VAL A 136 -15.48 -1.87 3.33
N ILE A 137 -16.24 -2.96 3.16
CA ILE A 137 -17.70 -2.88 2.96
C ILE A 137 -18.37 -2.23 4.17
N ALA A 138 -18.04 -2.63 5.39
CA ALA A 138 -18.59 -2.03 6.61
C ALA A 138 -18.29 -0.52 6.68
N PHE A 139 -17.07 -0.12 6.34
CA PHE A 139 -16.70 1.30 6.26
C PHE A 139 -17.52 2.05 5.20
N LEU A 140 -17.68 1.49 4.00
CA LEU A 140 -18.47 2.12 2.93
C LEU A 140 -19.94 2.26 3.30
N GLU A 141 -20.52 1.28 4.00
CA GLU A 141 -21.86 1.36 4.58
C GLU A 141 -21.97 2.50 5.60
N SER A 142 -20.94 2.68 6.44
CA SER A 142 -20.90 3.74 7.44
C SER A 142 -20.83 5.17 6.86
N GLN A 143 -20.57 5.31 5.55
CA GLN A 143 -20.61 6.60 4.85
C GLN A 143 -22.05 7.06 4.61
N GLY A 144 -22.75 7.37 5.70
CA GLY A 144 -24.12 7.87 5.74
C GLY A 144 -25.22 6.80 5.68
N GLY A 145 -24.87 5.51 5.70
CA GLY A 145 -25.81 4.38 5.77
C GLY A 145 -25.76 3.63 7.11
N THR A 146 -26.47 2.51 7.17
CA THR A 146 -26.42 1.55 8.29
C THR A 146 -25.42 0.45 7.98
N VAL A 147 -24.62 0.05 8.98
CA VAL A 147 -23.64 -1.04 8.83
C VAL A 147 -24.34 -2.37 9.07
N ASP A 148 -24.47 -3.17 8.01
CA ASP A 148 -25.13 -4.48 8.00
C ASP A 148 -24.10 -5.63 7.96
N VAL A 149 -22.81 -5.32 7.85
CA VAL A 149 -21.71 -6.29 7.95
C VAL A 149 -21.50 -6.71 9.41
N THR A 150 -21.36 -8.01 9.61
CA THR A 150 -21.19 -8.68 10.90
C THR A 150 -20.00 -9.63 10.86
N ALA A 151 -19.58 -10.11 12.04
CA ALA A 151 -18.53 -11.12 12.15
C ALA A 151 -18.84 -12.40 11.36
N SER A 152 -20.12 -12.77 11.20
CA SER A 152 -20.53 -13.95 10.41
C SER A 152 -20.33 -13.81 8.90
N ASP A 153 -20.22 -12.59 8.38
CA ASP A 153 -19.96 -12.37 6.95
C ASP A 153 -18.50 -12.69 6.60
N ILE A 154 -17.59 -12.67 7.58
CA ILE A 154 -16.16 -12.94 7.37
C ILE A 154 -15.94 -14.46 7.33
N PRO A 155 -15.50 -15.02 6.20
CA PRO A 155 -15.15 -16.43 6.12
C PRO A 155 -14.07 -16.74 7.15
N SER A 156 -14.37 -17.65 8.08
CA SER A 156 -13.43 -18.06 9.12
C SER A 156 -12.31 -18.88 8.48
N THR A 157 -11.25 -18.21 8.01
CA THR A 157 -9.98 -18.86 7.63
C THR A 157 -9.11 -19.15 8.85
N ALA A 158 -9.67 -19.08 10.06
CA ALA A 158 -9.04 -19.48 11.31
C ALA A 158 -9.20 -20.98 11.56
N THR A 159 -8.75 -21.84 10.62
CA THR A 159 -8.28 -23.22 10.85
C THR A 159 -7.75 -23.72 9.51
N THR A 160 -6.45 -23.53 9.25
CA THR A 160 -5.51 -24.45 8.55
C THR A 160 -4.31 -23.61 8.09
N SER A 161 -3.50 -23.17 9.05
CA SER A 161 -2.08 -22.84 8.87
C SER A 161 -1.41 -22.87 10.25
N ALA A 162 -1.61 -23.98 10.95
CA ALA A 162 -0.83 -24.35 12.12
C ALA A 162 -0.07 -25.63 11.77
N THR A 163 0.88 -25.50 10.84
CA THR A 163 2.05 -26.38 10.80
C THR A 163 3.27 -25.48 10.88
N SER A 164 3.46 -24.91 12.07
CA SER A 164 4.73 -24.41 12.51
C SER A 164 5.59 -25.61 12.94
N THR A 165 6.40 -26.12 12.02
CA THR A 165 7.55 -26.93 12.41
C THR A 165 8.66 -25.96 12.77
N THR A 166 8.94 -25.86 14.07
CA THR A 166 10.09 -25.21 14.67
C THR A 166 11.41 -25.74 14.10
N ALA A 167 12.27 -24.86 13.58
CA ALA A 167 13.71 -24.85 13.85
C ALA A 167 14.40 -23.55 13.37
N THR A 168 14.82 -22.76 14.37
CA THR A 168 16.06 -21.95 14.43
C THR A 168 16.34 -20.81 13.44
N GLY A 169 16.16 -19.58 13.94
CA GLY A 169 17.27 -18.64 14.17
C GLY A 169 17.68 -17.72 13.02
N GLY A 170 17.25 -16.45 13.07
CA GLY A 170 17.82 -15.37 12.25
C GLY A 170 16.90 -14.16 12.20
N ALA A 171 17.26 -13.14 12.98
CA ALA A 171 16.43 -11.96 13.23
C ALA A 171 16.25 -11.04 12.01
N GLY A 172 15.03 -10.49 11.88
CA GLY A 172 14.77 -9.19 11.27
C GLY A 172 14.25 -9.21 9.84
N ALA A 173 12.91 -9.25 9.68
CA ALA A 173 12.16 -8.44 8.71
C ALA A 173 10.69 -8.88 8.67
N ALA A 174 9.80 -8.10 9.26
CA ALA A 174 8.38 -8.12 8.91
C ALA A 174 7.73 -6.80 9.35
N GLY A 175 6.95 -6.17 8.47
CA GLY A 175 6.05 -5.11 8.91
C GLY A 175 5.60 -4.08 7.87
N GLY A 176 5.14 -4.51 6.70
CA GLY A 176 4.41 -3.68 5.74
C GLY A 176 3.79 -4.62 4.70
N ALA A 177 2.55 -4.36 4.27
CA ALA A 177 1.92 -5.11 3.18
C ALA A 177 2.71 -4.85 1.90
N ALA A 178 3.72 -5.69 1.73
CA ALA A 178 4.74 -5.59 0.73
C ALA A 178 4.13 -5.97 -0.62
N PHE A 179 4.35 -5.13 -1.64
CA PHE A 179 3.89 -5.41 -3.01
C PHE A 179 4.26 -6.83 -3.44
N ALA A 180 3.49 -7.46 -4.33
CA ALA A 180 3.77 -8.82 -4.80
C ALA A 180 3.97 -9.85 -3.66
N GLY A 181 3.19 -9.74 -2.56
CA GLY A 181 3.19 -10.71 -1.47
C GLY A 181 4.50 -10.79 -0.67
N GLY A 182 5.27 -9.70 -0.60
CA GLY A 182 6.58 -9.71 0.06
C GLY A 182 7.75 -10.15 -0.81
N SER A 183 7.51 -10.45 -2.09
CA SER A 183 8.57 -10.72 -3.04
C SER A 183 9.57 -9.56 -3.11
N THR A 184 10.86 -9.90 -3.17
CA THR A 184 11.95 -8.95 -3.44
C THR A 184 12.38 -8.96 -4.90
N ASP A 185 11.61 -9.61 -5.79
CA ASP A 185 11.83 -9.49 -7.24
C ASP A 185 11.46 -8.09 -7.71
N PRO A 186 12.42 -7.28 -8.21
CA PRO A 186 12.16 -5.91 -8.63
C PRO A 186 11.12 -5.83 -9.76
N LYS A 187 11.07 -6.78 -10.69
CA LYS A 187 10.09 -6.73 -11.80
C LYS A 187 8.67 -6.98 -11.29
N ALA A 188 8.49 -7.96 -10.41
CA ALA A 188 7.22 -8.21 -9.73
C ALA A 188 6.76 -7.00 -8.90
N ILE A 189 7.67 -6.34 -8.17
CA ILE A 189 7.34 -5.13 -7.39
C ILE A 189 6.94 -3.98 -8.32
N ILE A 190 7.70 -3.73 -9.39
CA ILE A 190 7.42 -2.67 -10.38
C ILE A 190 6.03 -2.86 -11.01
N GLN A 191 5.65 -4.10 -11.32
CA GLN A 191 4.35 -4.44 -11.86
C GLN A 191 3.24 -4.28 -10.81
N ALA A 192 3.42 -4.85 -9.61
CA ALA A 192 2.42 -4.79 -8.54
C ALA A 192 2.21 -3.38 -7.99
N ALA A 193 3.25 -2.56 -7.96
CA ALA A 193 3.17 -1.15 -7.58
C ALA A 193 2.60 -0.26 -8.70
N GLY A 194 2.32 -0.81 -9.89
CA GLY A 194 1.72 -0.09 -10.99
C GLY A 194 2.64 0.98 -11.61
N CYS A 195 3.97 0.87 -11.43
CA CYS A 195 4.94 1.83 -11.98
C CYS A 195 4.76 1.96 -13.50
N LEU A 196 4.50 0.85 -14.18
CA LEU A 196 4.31 0.77 -15.63
C LEU A 196 3.02 1.44 -16.14
N ALA A 197 2.09 1.80 -15.25
CA ALA A 197 0.90 2.54 -15.63
C ALA A 197 1.22 3.95 -16.15
N CYS A 198 2.36 4.51 -15.72
CA CYS A 198 2.81 5.83 -16.16
C CYS A 198 4.21 5.79 -16.77
N HIS A 199 5.11 4.97 -16.24
CA HIS A 199 6.49 4.88 -16.69
C HIS A 199 6.68 3.79 -17.74
N LYS A 200 7.62 4.02 -18.65
CA LYS A 200 8.12 3.00 -19.56
C LYS A 200 9.36 2.32 -18.96
N LEU A 201 9.52 1.03 -19.20
CA LEU A 201 10.68 0.24 -18.79
C LEU A 201 10.88 -0.89 -19.82
N GLU A 202 12.05 -0.94 -20.48
CA GLU A 202 12.41 -1.99 -21.45
C GLU A 202 11.35 -2.19 -22.56
N GLY A 203 10.70 -1.11 -23.00
CA GLY A 203 9.64 -1.19 -24.02
C GLY A 203 8.24 -1.45 -23.48
N GLN A 204 8.08 -1.72 -22.18
CA GLN A 204 6.81 -2.01 -21.52
C GLN A 204 6.30 -0.78 -20.74
N GLY A 205 4.98 -0.63 -20.62
CA GLY A 205 4.35 0.48 -19.89
C GLY A 205 3.93 1.65 -20.76
N GLN A 206 3.65 2.79 -20.13
CA GLN A 206 3.12 4.00 -20.79
C GLN A 206 4.16 5.12 -20.86
N VAL A 207 3.89 6.14 -21.69
CA VAL A 207 4.78 7.32 -21.89
C VAL A 207 4.27 8.58 -21.19
N ILE A 208 3.47 8.41 -20.12
CA ILE A 208 2.89 9.51 -19.34
C ILE A 208 3.94 10.13 -18.42
N ALA A 209 4.86 9.33 -17.90
CA ALA A 209 5.95 9.73 -17.02
C ALA A 209 7.32 9.40 -17.66
N PRO A 210 8.44 9.89 -17.10
CA PRO A 210 9.77 9.68 -17.68
C PRO A 210 10.11 8.20 -17.86
N ASP A 211 10.75 7.86 -18.98
CA ASP A 211 11.23 6.50 -19.24
C ASP A 211 12.29 6.08 -18.19
N LEU A 212 12.08 4.92 -17.58
CA LEU A 212 12.96 4.35 -16.55
C LEU A 212 14.02 3.40 -17.13
N THR A 213 13.94 3.04 -18.41
CA THR A 213 14.82 2.04 -19.07
C THR A 213 16.30 2.34 -18.91
N HIS A 214 16.69 3.61 -18.86
CA HIS A 214 18.08 4.05 -18.71
C HIS A 214 18.25 5.04 -17.55
N VAL A 215 17.41 4.92 -16.51
CA VAL A 215 17.43 5.87 -15.39
C VAL A 215 18.74 5.82 -14.62
N GLY A 216 19.39 4.65 -14.54
CA GLY A 216 20.69 4.46 -13.90
C GLY A 216 21.85 5.18 -14.58
N SER A 217 21.70 5.58 -15.85
CA SER A 217 22.66 6.45 -16.54
C SER A 217 22.52 7.93 -16.14
N ARG A 218 21.42 8.30 -15.50
CA ARG A 218 21.04 9.69 -15.21
C ARG A 218 20.95 9.97 -13.71
N ARG A 219 20.75 8.95 -12.89
CA ARG A 219 20.57 9.03 -11.44
C ARG A 219 21.25 7.87 -10.75
N ASP A 220 21.89 8.14 -9.62
CA ASP A 220 22.39 7.11 -8.72
C ASP A 220 21.27 6.50 -7.85
N ALA A 221 21.62 5.43 -7.14
CA ALA A 221 20.70 4.70 -6.27
C ALA A 221 20.10 5.59 -5.15
N GLU A 222 20.87 6.51 -4.59
CA GLU A 222 20.38 7.41 -3.53
C GLU A 222 19.34 8.39 -4.06
N SER A 223 19.60 8.96 -5.24
CA SER A 223 18.72 9.87 -5.95
C SER A 223 17.43 9.17 -6.39
N ILE A 224 17.51 7.91 -6.82
CA ILE A 224 16.33 7.09 -7.15
C ILE A 224 15.53 6.78 -5.88
N ARG A 225 16.20 6.36 -4.79
CA ARG A 225 15.56 6.08 -3.50
C ARG A 225 14.81 7.29 -2.97
N LYS A 226 15.50 8.44 -2.90
CA LYS A 226 14.89 9.72 -2.50
C LYS A 226 13.69 10.05 -3.37
N LYS A 227 13.75 9.74 -4.66
CA LYS A 227 12.65 10.03 -5.58
C LYS A 227 11.41 9.16 -5.36
N ILE A 228 11.59 7.89 -5.02
CA ILE A 228 10.49 6.97 -4.68
C ILE A 228 9.86 7.33 -3.33
N LEU A 229 10.70 7.68 -2.35
CA LEU A 229 10.24 8.06 -1.00
C LEU A 229 9.60 9.45 -0.95
N ASP A 230 10.14 10.40 -1.72
CA ASP A 230 9.61 11.75 -1.86
C ASP A 230 9.49 12.13 -3.35
N PRO A 231 8.36 11.76 -3.97
CA PRO A 231 8.06 12.12 -5.35
C PRO A 231 8.00 13.63 -5.61
N ALA A 232 7.78 14.46 -4.59
CA ALA A 232 7.71 15.91 -4.72
C ALA A 232 9.09 16.59 -4.66
N SER A 233 10.14 15.87 -4.23
CA SER A 233 11.52 16.39 -4.06
C SER A 233 12.13 17.10 -5.27
N SER A 234 11.65 16.81 -6.48
CA SER A 234 12.13 17.38 -7.74
C SER A 234 11.12 17.06 -8.86
N ILE A 235 11.23 17.64 -10.05
CA ILE A 235 10.45 17.18 -11.21
C ILE A 235 11.40 17.00 -12.38
N ALA A 236 11.20 15.93 -13.14
CA ALA A 236 11.98 15.71 -14.36
C ALA A 236 11.65 16.82 -15.37
N LYS A 237 12.69 17.39 -15.99
CA LYS A 237 12.53 18.43 -17.01
C LYS A 237 11.55 17.98 -18.10
N GLY A 238 10.55 18.79 -18.41
CA GLY A 238 9.49 18.50 -19.39
C GLY A 238 8.24 17.84 -18.80
N TYR A 239 8.21 17.56 -17.50
CA TYR A 239 7.07 16.96 -16.79
C TYR A 239 6.46 17.90 -15.74
N GLU A 240 6.75 19.20 -15.81
CA GLU A 240 6.33 20.21 -14.82
C GLU A 240 4.80 20.27 -14.69
N LYS A 241 4.06 20.10 -15.80
CA LYS A 241 2.58 20.08 -15.80
C LYS A 241 1.98 18.82 -15.18
N LEU A 242 2.79 17.79 -14.93
CA LEU A 242 2.41 16.51 -14.34
C LEU A 242 2.92 16.38 -12.89
N ALA A 243 3.30 17.51 -12.29
CA ALA A 243 3.67 17.60 -10.88
C ALA A 243 2.63 16.92 -9.97
N GLY A 244 3.10 16.05 -9.08
CA GLY A 244 2.23 15.40 -8.09
C GLY A 244 1.46 14.19 -8.59
N ILE A 245 1.59 13.79 -9.86
CA ILE A 245 0.94 12.57 -10.38
C ILE A 245 1.58 11.28 -9.85
N MET A 246 2.86 11.33 -9.45
CA MET A 246 3.58 10.19 -8.87
C MET A 246 3.11 9.99 -7.42
N PRO A 247 2.51 8.82 -7.08
CA PRO A 247 1.95 8.56 -5.75
C PRO A 247 2.95 8.74 -4.62
N LYS A 248 2.56 9.49 -3.57
CA LYS A 248 3.38 9.72 -2.37
C LYS A 248 3.45 8.50 -1.45
N ALA A 249 2.55 7.54 -1.62
CA ALA A 249 2.41 6.40 -0.72
C ALA A 249 3.39 5.24 -0.98
N PHE A 250 4.21 5.29 -2.04
CA PHE A 250 5.14 4.20 -2.34
C PHE A 250 6.14 3.92 -1.21
N GLY A 251 6.63 4.97 -0.53
CA GLY A 251 7.52 4.82 0.62
C GLY A 251 6.88 4.16 1.84
N THR A 252 5.54 4.17 1.94
CA THR A 252 4.79 3.51 3.01
C THR A 252 4.18 2.17 2.59
N MET A 253 4.15 1.88 1.29
CA MET A 253 3.60 0.63 0.72
C MET A 253 4.67 -0.41 0.38
N MET A 254 5.94 -0.01 0.23
CA MET A 254 7.08 -0.92 0.10
C MET A 254 7.76 -1.11 1.45
N ASN A 255 8.17 -2.35 1.77
CA ASN A 255 9.13 -2.54 2.86
C ASN A 255 10.55 -2.14 2.40
N ALA A 256 11.49 -2.03 3.35
CA ALA A 256 12.85 -1.63 3.06
C ALA A 256 13.55 -2.54 2.02
N ALA A 257 13.37 -3.86 2.12
CA ALA A 257 13.99 -4.80 1.18
C ALA A 257 13.47 -4.64 -0.25
N GLN A 258 12.16 -4.37 -0.40
CA GLN A 258 11.55 -4.12 -1.70
C GLN A 258 11.98 -2.81 -2.31
N LEU A 259 12.00 -1.75 -1.51
CA LEU A 259 12.49 -0.46 -1.95
C LEU A 259 13.93 -0.60 -2.45
N GLU A 260 14.78 -1.27 -1.69
CA GLU A 260 16.17 -1.52 -2.09
C GLU A 260 16.27 -2.36 -3.37
N ALA A 261 15.48 -3.43 -3.50
CA ALA A 261 15.47 -4.25 -4.71
C ALA A 261 15.13 -3.42 -5.95
N VAL A 262 14.09 -2.58 -5.89
CA VAL A 262 13.69 -1.70 -7.01
C VAL A 262 14.75 -0.64 -7.28
N VAL A 263 15.28 0.00 -6.24
CA VAL A 263 16.32 1.03 -6.37
C VAL A 263 17.56 0.48 -7.06
N GLN A 264 18.07 -0.67 -6.61
CA GLN A 264 19.27 -1.28 -7.19
C GLN A 264 19.03 -1.74 -8.63
N PHE A 265 17.85 -2.33 -8.89
CA PHE A 265 17.46 -2.71 -10.25
C PHE A 265 17.46 -1.51 -11.20
N LEU A 266 16.82 -0.40 -10.83
CA LEU A 266 16.74 0.81 -11.64
C LEU A 266 18.10 1.51 -11.79
N ALA A 267 18.92 1.54 -10.73
CA ALA A 267 20.27 2.09 -10.78
C ALA A 267 21.21 1.26 -11.68
N GLY A 268 20.97 -0.05 -11.79
CA GLY A 268 21.68 -0.95 -12.68
C GLY A 268 21.28 -0.83 -14.16
N HIS A 269 20.11 -0.27 -14.45
CA HIS A 269 19.61 -0.05 -15.82
C HIS A 269 20.17 1.23 -16.41
N LYS A 270 21.33 1.10 -17.07
CA LYS A 270 22.08 2.17 -17.70
C LYS A 270 21.79 2.29 -19.20
#